data_AF-A0A7Y8M4D5-F1
#
_entry.id   AF-A0A7Y8M4D5-F1
#
_cell.length_a   1.000
_cell.length_b   1.000
_cell.length_c   1.000
_cell.angle_alpha   90.00
_cell.angle_beta   90.00
_cell.angle_gamma   90.00
#
_symmetry.space_group_name_H-M   'P 1'
#
loop_
_entity.id
_entity.type
_entity.pdbx_description
1 polymer ?
#
loop_
_entity_poly.entity_id
_entity_poly.type
_entity_poly.pdbx_seq_one_letter_code
_entity_poly.pdbx_strand_id
1 'polypeptide(L)' 'MRTTIELSDEIFRRAKAEAALRGRKFKDLVEEGLRRVLEQPECASPVSLHEMMRDCCGVAEPTPPDYASNPKHLEGFGR' A
#
# COMPACT_ATOMS: atom_id res chain seq x y z
N MET A 1 0.36 -20.04 22.73
CA MET A 1 0.99 -21.14 21.98
C MET A 1 2.50 -20.90 21.92
N ARG A 2 3.34 -21.93 21.87
CA ARG A 2 4.79 -21.81 21.67
C ARG A 2 5.14 -22.33 20.26
N THR A 3 5.86 -21.52 19.51
CA THR A 3 6.29 -21.84 18.14
C THR A 3 7.79 -21.54 18.03
N THR A 4 8.53 -22.40 17.36
CA THR A 4 9.93 -22.17 17.01
C THR A 4 9.99 -21.72 15.56
N ILE A 5 10.69 -20.62 15.30
CA ILE A 5 10.89 -20.07 13.96
C ILE A 5 12.39 -19.86 13.74
N GLU A 6 12.84 -20.06 12.51
CA GLU A 6 14.20 -19.73 12.11
C GLU A 6 14.24 -18.27 11.64
N LEU A 7 15.16 -17.49 12.20
CA LEU A 7 15.40 -16.10 11.83
C LEU A 7 16.86 -15.95 11.45
N SER A 8 17.15 -15.13 10.43
CA SER A 8 18.54 -14.78 10.14
C SER A 8 19.15 -14.03 11.33
N ASP A 9 20.44 -14.28 11.56
CA ASP A 9 21.21 -13.67 12.63
C ASP A 9 21.11 -12.13 12.65
N GLU A 10 21.15 -11.52 11.47
CA GLU A 10 21.06 -10.07 11.32
C GLU A 10 19.72 -9.54 11.85
N ILE A 11 18.62 -10.18 11.44
CA ILE A 11 17.26 -9.78 11.82
C ILE A 11 17.04 -10.01 13.31
N PHE A 12 17.52 -11.14 13.85
CA PHE A 12 17.42 -11.42 15.27
C PHE A 12 18.15 -10.37 16.11
N ARG A 13 19.40 -10.01 15.74
CA ARG A 13 20.18 -8.98 16.45
C ARG A 13 19.47 -7.62 16.42
N ARG A 14 19.03 -7.18 15.24
CA ARG A 14 18.36 -5.88 15.06
C ARG A 14 17.05 -5.81 15.85
N ALA A 15 16.20 -6.83 15.73
CA ALA A 15 14.92 -6.86 16.42
C ALA A 15 15.09 -6.96 17.96
N LYS A 16 16.12 -7.67 18.44
CA LYS A 16 16.45 -7.72 19.87
C LYS A 16 16.94 -6.37 20.41
N ALA A 17 17.80 -5.68 19.65
CA ALA A 17 18.25 -4.33 19.98
C ALA A 17 17.07 -3.34 20.01
N GLU A 18 16.20 -3.40 19.01
CA GLU A 18 14.98 -2.56 18.94
C GLU A 18 14.04 -2.80 20.13
N ALA A 19 13.84 -4.05 20.51
CA ALA A 19 13.03 -4.39 21.69
C ALA A 19 13.64 -3.80 22.98
N ALA A 20 14.96 -3.89 23.14
CA ALA A 20 15.68 -3.32 24.29
C ALA A 20 15.59 -1.79 24.31
N LEU A 21 15.80 -1.12 23.18
CA LEU A 21 15.68 0.34 23.05
C LEU A 21 14.28 0.84 23.40
N ARG A 22 13.24 0.08 23.02
CA ARG A 22 11.85 0.40 23.36
C ARG A 22 11.44 -0.02 24.77
N GLY A 23 12.30 -0.70 25.53
CA GLY A 23 11.97 -1.22 26.85
C GLY A 23 10.86 -2.29 26.84
N ARG A 24 10.70 -3.02 25.73
CA ARG A 24 9.66 -4.05 25.56
C ARG A 24 10.26 -5.43 25.40
N LYS A 25 9.47 -6.48 25.65
CA LYS A 25 9.93 -7.86 25.43
C LYS A 25 10.01 -8.12 23.92
N PHE A 26 11.02 -8.89 23.52
CA PHE A 26 11.18 -9.32 22.11
C PHE A 26 9.92 -10.02 21.57
N LYS A 27 9.27 -10.84 22.41
CA LYS A 27 8.01 -11.51 22.08
C LYS A 27 6.93 -10.50 21.66
N ASP A 28 6.76 -9.42 22.41
CA ASP A 28 5.72 -8.43 22.15
C ASP A 28 5.97 -7.70 20.82
N LEU A 29 7.25 -7.44 20.50
CA LEU A 29 7.65 -6.86 19.22
C LEU A 29 7.35 -7.81 18.04
N VAL A 30 7.62 -9.11 18.20
CA VAL A 30 7.32 -10.13 17.18
C VAL A 30 5.82 -10.29 16.98
N GLU A 31 5.03 -10.35 18.06
CA GLU A 31 3.57 -10.42 17.97
C GLU A 31 2.96 -9.18 17.30
N GLU A 32 3.46 -7.98 17.62
CA GLU A 32 3.05 -6.74 16.96
C GLU A 32 3.36 -6.76 15.46
N GLY A 33 4.57 -7.21 15.09
CA GLY A 33 4.97 -7.35 13.70
C GLY A 33 4.07 -8.32 12.92
N LEU A 34 3.80 -9.50 13.50
CA LEU A 34 2.89 -10.48 12.89
C LEU A 34 1.47 -9.93 12.73
N ARG A 35 0.96 -9.23 13.75
CA ARG A 35 -0.37 -8.60 13.69
C ARG A 35 -0.46 -7.61 12.53
N ARG A 36 0.54 -6.74 12.36
CA ARG A 36 0.56 -5.75 11.27
C ARG A 36 0.54 -6.40 9.90
N VAL A 37 1.22 -7.53 9.73
CA VAL A 37 1.21 -8.28 8.46
C VAL A 37 -0.14 -8.93 8.20
N LEU A 38 -0.78 -9.48 9.25
CA LEU A 38 -2.09 -10.13 9.13
C LEU A 38 -3.25 -9.14 8.96
N GLU A 39 -3.13 -7.93 9.51
CA GLU A 39 -4.13 -6.86 9.42
C GLU A 39 -3.94 -5.97 8.18
N GLN A 40 -2.76 -6.02 7.54
CA GLN A 40 -2.60 -5.39 6.25
C GLN A 40 -3.50 -6.14 5.25
N PRO A 41 -4.53 -5.47 4.68
CA PRO A 41 -5.21 -6.06 3.55
C PRO A 41 -4.13 -6.35 2.51
N GLU A 42 -4.08 -7.57 1.98
CA GLU A 42 -3.34 -7.82 0.75
C GLU A 42 -3.75 -6.70 -0.18
N CYS A 43 -2.79 -5.87 -0.64
CA CYS A 43 -3.09 -4.87 -1.65
C CYS A 43 -3.75 -5.62 -2.78
N ALA A 44 -5.08 -5.57 -2.84
CA ALA A 44 -5.84 -6.08 -3.95
C ALA A 44 -5.17 -5.47 -5.16
N SER A 45 -4.79 -6.34 -6.11
CA SER A 45 -4.16 -5.98 -7.37
C SER A 45 -4.60 -4.59 -7.80
N PRO A 46 -3.66 -3.65 -8.10
CA PRO A 46 -3.98 -2.23 -8.22
C PRO A 46 -5.19 -2.08 -9.13
N VAL A 47 -6.34 -1.80 -8.52
CA VAL A 47 -7.58 -1.57 -9.24
C VAL A 47 -7.28 -0.38 -10.12
N SER A 48 -7.43 -0.54 -11.43
CA SER A 48 -7.07 0.54 -12.34
C SER A 48 -7.89 1.78 -11.99
N LEU A 49 -7.32 2.99 -12.15
CA LEU A 49 -8.07 4.24 -11.95
C LEU A 49 -9.39 4.21 -12.73
N HIS A 50 -9.38 3.60 -13.92
CA HIS A 50 -10.56 3.37 -14.74
C HIS A 50 -11.64 2.55 -14.03
N GLU A 51 -11.28 1.42 -13.39
CA GLU A 51 -12.23 0.62 -12.62
C GLU A 51 -12.77 1.37 -11.41
N MET A 52 -11.95 2.17 -10.74
CA MET A 52 -12.38 2.99 -9.60
C MET A 52 -13.36 4.10 -10.00
N MET A 53 -13.25 4.62 -11.23
CA MET A 53 -14.04 5.75 -11.72
C MET A 53 -15.14 5.36 -12.72
N ARG A 54 -15.44 4.05 -12.86
CA ARG A 54 -16.40 3.55 -13.85
C ARG A 54 -17.77 4.23 -13.76
N ASP A 55 -18.26 4.46 -12.55
CA ASP A 55 -19.58 5.07 -12.32
C ASP A 55 -19.61 6.57 -12.67
N CYS A 56 -18.44 7.19 -12.83
CA CYS A 56 -18.30 8.58 -13.25
C CYS A 56 -18.16 8.73 -14.78
N CYS A 57 -17.95 7.63 -15.52
CA CYS A 57 -17.85 7.66 -16.97
C CYS A 57 -19.21 8.00 -17.60
N GLY A 58 -19.28 9.08 -18.37
CA GLY A 58 -20.51 9.51 -19.07
C GLY A 58 -21.49 10.36 -18.24
N VAL A 59 -21.13 10.76 -17.01
CA VAL A 59 -21.99 11.64 -16.19
C VAL A 59 -22.05 13.07 -16.72
N ALA A 60 -20.99 13.55 -17.34
CA ALA A 60 -20.97 14.86 -17.98
C ALA A 60 -21.46 14.72 -19.42
N GLU A 61 -22.72 15.06 -19.67
CA GLU A 61 -23.24 15.25 -21.02
C GLU A 61 -23.91 16.62 -21.17
N PRO A 62 -23.76 17.29 -22.34
CA PRO A 62 -23.03 16.83 -23.53
C PRO A 62 -21.51 17.12 -23.47
N THR A 63 -20.67 16.12 -23.76
CA THR A 63 -19.21 16.30 -23.94
C THR A 63 -18.72 15.65 -25.23
N PRO A 64 -17.68 16.20 -25.90
CA PRO A 64 -16.96 15.53 -26.96
C PRO A 64 -16.46 14.12 -26.57
N PRO A 65 -16.41 13.17 -27.52
CA PRO A 65 -16.01 11.78 -27.27
C PRO A 65 -14.52 11.63 -26.91
N ASP A 66 -13.69 12.55 -27.38
CA ASP A 66 -12.27 12.60 -27.05
C ASP A 66 -11.77 14.05 -27.07
N TYR A 67 -11.24 14.50 -25.94
CA TYR A 67 -10.60 15.80 -25.83
C TYR A 67 -9.14 15.77 -26.29
N ALA A 68 -8.48 14.61 -26.32
CA ALA A 68 -7.08 14.47 -26.72
C ALA A 68 -6.88 14.58 -28.24
N SER A 69 -7.92 14.34 -29.03
CA SER A 69 -7.90 14.47 -30.49
C SER A 69 -7.64 15.91 -30.99
N ASN A 70 -7.92 16.94 -30.19
CA ASN A 70 -7.62 18.33 -30.54
C ASN A 70 -6.45 18.86 -29.70
N PRO A 71 -5.27 19.12 -30.29
CA PRO A 71 -4.07 19.57 -29.58
C PRO A 71 -4.27 20.82 -28.72
N LYS A 72 -5.22 21.68 -29.08
CA LYS A 72 -5.57 22.88 -28.29
C LYS A 72 -6.01 22.55 -26.86
N HIS A 73 -6.64 21.39 -26.63
CA HIS A 73 -7.14 21.00 -25.30
C HIS A 73 -6.04 20.47 -24.38
N LEU A 74 -4.85 20.16 -24.91
CA LEU A 74 -3.71 19.67 -24.15
C LEU A 74 -2.66 20.76 -23.89
N GLU A 75 -2.92 21.99 -24.32
CA GLU A 75 -2.02 23.12 -24.10
C GLU A 75 -1.83 23.37 -22.60
N GLY A 76 -0.58 23.28 -22.13
CA GLY A 76 -0.24 23.47 -20.71
C GLY A 76 -0.47 22.25 -19.81
N PHE A 77 -0.90 21.11 -20.35
CA PHE A 77 -1.07 19.89 -19.56
C PHE A 77 0.27 19.38 -19.00
N GLY A 78 0.35 19.19 -17.68
CA GLY A 78 1.52 18.63 -17.00
C GLY A 78 2.71 19.57 -16.79
N ARG A 79 2.53 20.88 -16.94
CA ARG A 79 3.51 21.90 -16.57
C ARG A 79 3.25 22.50 -15.20
#